data_AF-A0AAV3XTG2-F1
#
_entry.id   AF-A0AAV3XTG2-F1
#
_cell.length_a   1.000
_cell.length_b   1.000
_cell.length_c   1.000
_cell.angle_alpha   90.00
_cell.angle_beta   90.00
_cell.angle_gamma   90.00
#
_symmetry.space_group_name_H-M   'P 1'
#
loop_
_entity.id
_entity.type
_entity.pdbx_description
1 polymer ?
#
loop_
_entity_poly.entity_id
_entity_poly.type
_entity_poly.pdbx_seq_one_letter_code
_entity_poly.pdbx_strand_id
1 'polypeptide(L)'
;MIGKYVLVKSSVARKDERLLVAPLGEYYDDLLAVYAFVADRTRSIQANFLLCEKLREEEPKVKESVAYLAKKRGVEPEKLWNQILKGEAKKISPEEIIESDTPLGTLRDRPPTQ
;
A
#
# COMPACT_ATOMS: atom_id res chain seq x y z
N MET A 1 22.63 -12.82 26.94
CA MET A 1 21.30 -12.25 26.58
C MET A 1 20.80 -12.99 25.36
N ILE A 2 19.78 -13.84 25.51
CA ILE A 2 19.22 -14.65 24.42
C ILE A 2 17.98 -13.92 23.91
N GLY A 3 18.07 -13.40 22.68
CA GLY A 3 17.00 -12.65 22.03
C GLY A 3 15.74 -13.50 21.89
N LYS A 4 14.61 -12.98 22.37
CA LYS A 4 13.29 -13.58 22.18
C LYS A 4 12.94 -13.48 20.70
N TYR A 5 12.95 -14.61 19.99
CA TYR A 5 12.32 -14.71 18.68
C TYR A 5 10.81 -14.57 18.86
N VAL A 6 10.22 -13.49 18.31
CA VAL A 6 8.78 -13.34 18.22
C VAL A 6 8.30 -14.25 17.10
N LEU A 7 7.70 -15.38 17.47
CA LEU A 7 6.96 -16.24 16.56
C LEU A 7 5.75 -15.45 16.04
N VAL A 8 5.90 -14.82 14.87
CA VAL A 8 4.78 -14.26 14.13
C VAL A 8 3.95 -15.43 13.62
N LYS A 9 2.82 -15.68 14.29
CA LYS A 9 1.85 -16.70 13.89
C LYS A 9 1.38 -16.37 12.48
N SER A 10 1.75 -17.17 11.48
CA SER A 10 1.18 -17.06 10.14
C SER A 10 -0.32 -17.32 10.26
N SER A 11 -1.12 -16.26 10.19
CA SER A 11 -2.56 -16.39 10.04
C SER A 11 -2.83 -16.89 8.63
N VAL A 12 -2.75 -18.21 8.43
CA VAL A 12 -3.40 -18.83 7.28
C VAL A 12 -4.87 -18.45 7.42
N ALA A 13 -5.31 -17.52 6.59
CA ALA A 13 -6.66 -16.97 6.61
C ALA A 13 -7.66 -18.14 6.68
N ARG A 14 -8.67 -18.04 7.54
CA ARG A 14 -9.67 -19.10 7.63
C ARG A 14 -10.32 -19.27 6.26
N LYS A 15 -10.74 -20.49 5.93
CA LYS A 15 -11.26 -20.90 4.61
C LYS A 15 -12.42 -20.02 4.08
N ASP A 16 -13.06 -19.25 4.96
CA ASP A 16 -14.16 -18.32 4.68
C ASP A 16 -13.73 -16.88 4.34
N GLU A 17 -12.47 -16.51 4.56
CA GLU A 17 -11.89 -15.22 4.16
C GLU A 17 -11.24 -15.30 2.78
N ARG A 18 -11.90 -15.97 1.83
CA ARG A 18 -11.41 -15.96 0.45
C ARG A 18 -11.43 -14.52 -0.04
N LEU A 19 -10.30 -14.05 -0.56
CA LEU A 19 -10.23 -12.77 -1.24
C LEU A 19 -11.20 -12.80 -2.42
N LEU A 20 -12.32 -12.10 -2.28
CA LEU A 20 -13.29 -11.91 -3.36
C LEU A 20 -12.83 -10.72 -4.18
N VAL A 21 -12.36 -10.99 -5.39
CA VAL A 21 -12.10 -9.95 -6.38
C VAL A 21 -13.42 -9.65 -7.08
N ALA A 22 -13.72 -8.37 -7.27
CA ALA A 22 -14.86 -7.98 -8.08
C ALA A 22 -14.77 -8.63 -9.47
N PRO A 23 -15.90 -8.97 -10.12
CA PRO A 23 -15.89 -9.56 -11.45
C PRO A 23 -15.01 -8.72 -12.40
N LEU A 24 -14.09 -9.41 -13.08
CA LEU A 24 -13.30 -8.79 -14.13
C LEU A 24 -14.23 -8.52 -15.32
N GLY A 25 -13.99 -7.44 -16.05
CA GLY A 25 -14.67 -7.23 -17.35
C GLY A 25 -14.33 -8.36 -18.32
N GLU A 26 -15.22 -8.65 -19.28
CA GLU A 26 -15.12 -9.79 -20.21
C GLU A 26 -13.72 -9.93 -20.83
N TYR A 27 -13.19 -8.83 -21.37
CA TYR A 27 -11.86 -8.78 -21.97
C TYR A 27 -10.73 -9.27 -21.04
N TYR A 28 -10.78 -8.90 -19.75
CA TYR A 28 -9.74 -9.28 -18.79
C TYR A 28 -9.91 -10.71 -18.28
N ASP A 29 -11.15 -11.22 -18.22
CA ASP A 29 -11.39 -12.63 -17.88
C ASP A 29 -10.89 -13.55 -19.01
N ASP A 30 -11.11 -13.16 -20.26
CA ASP A 30 -10.59 -13.90 -21.44
C ASP A 30 -9.06 -13.93 -21.43
N LEU A 31 -8.41 -12.79 -21.22
CA LEU A 31 -6.95 -12.74 -21.11
C LEU A 31 -6.42 -13.60 -19.95
N LEU A 32 -7.09 -13.56 -18.79
CA LEU A 32 -6.72 -14.38 -17.65
C LEU A 32 -6.87 -15.88 -17.97
N ALA A 33 -7.95 -16.27 -18.66
CA ALA A 33 -8.18 -17.65 -19.06
C ALA A 33 -7.11 -18.15 -20.03
N VAL A 34 -6.78 -17.37 -21.07
CA VAL A 34 -5.73 -17.71 -22.04
C VAL A 34 -4.37 -17.80 -21.33
N TYR A 35 -4.03 -16.83 -20.49
CA TYR A 35 -2.74 -16.85 -19.80
C TYR A 35 -2.63 -18.00 -18.81
N ALA A 36 -3.69 -18.29 -18.05
CA ALA A 36 -3.73 -19.43 -17.16
C ALA A 36 -3.51 -20.76 -17.91
N PHE A 37 -4.14 -20.90 -19.09
CA PHE A 37 -3.95 -22.07 -19.96
C PHE A 37 -2.51 -22.21 -20.45
N VAL A 38 -1.91 -21.13 -20.98
CA VAL A 38 -0.52 -21.15 -21.47
C VAL A 38 0.48 -21.44 -20.34
N ALA A 39 0.20 -20.98 -19.13
CA ALA A 39 1.05 -21.16 -17.97
C ALA A 39 0.84 -22.50 -17.23
N ASP A 40 -0.04 -23.38 -17.73
CA ASP A 40 -0.47 -24.63 -17.08
C ASP A 40 -0.89 -24.44 -15.61
N ARG A 41 -1.72 -23.42 -15.37
CA ARG A 41 -2.20 -23.04 -14.05
C ARG A 41 -3.72 -22.89 -14.05
N THR A 42 -4.34 -23.07 -12.89
CA THR A 42 -5.74 -22.67 -12.73
C THR A 42 -5.85 -21.15 -12.79
N ARG A 43 -7.00 -20.63 -13.23
CA ARG A 43 -7.28 -19.19 -13.26
C ARG A 43 -7.02 -18.52 -11.91
N SER A 44 -7.42 -19.16 -10.81
CA SER A 44 -7.19 -18.64 -9.46
C SER A 44 -5.72 -18.55 -9.09
N ILE A 45 -4.90 -19.54 -9.46
CA ILE A 45 -3.44 -19.51 -9.22
C ILE A 45 -2.79 -18.42 -10.07
N GLN A 46 -3.16 -18.32 -11.34
CA GLN A 46 -2.60 -17.28 -12.22
C GLN A 46 -3.01 -15.87 -11.78
N ALA A 47 -4.25 -15.67 -11.37
CA ALA A 47 -4.71 -14.40 -10.81
C ALA A 47 -3.95 -14.03 -9.53
N ASN A 48 -3.73 -15.00 -8.62
CA ASN A 48 -2.93 -14.77 -7.42
C ASN A 48 -1.49 -14.38 -7.78
N PHE A 49 -0.87 -15.07 -8.73
CA PHE A 49 0.48 -14.77 -9.19
C PHE A 49 0.58 -13.33 -9.74
N LEU A 50 -0.32 -12.95 -10.65
CA LEU A 50 -0.35 -11.62 -11.24
C LEU A 50 -0.60 -10.52 -10.19
N LEU A 51 -1.49 -10.77 -9.24
CA LEU A 51 -1.74 -9.82 -8.14
C LEU A 51 -0.49 -9.63 -7.27
N CYS A 52 0.20 -10.73 -6.92
CA CYS A 52 1.43 -10.66 -6.14
C CYS A 52 2.55 -9.91 -6.87
N GLU A 53 2.72 -10.15 -8.18
CA GLU A 53 3.69 -9.41 -9.02
C GLU A 53 3.36 -7.92 -9.01
N LYS A 54 2.09 -7.56 -9.25
CA LYS A 54 1.68 -6.16 -9.28
C LYS A 54 1.85 -5.47 -7.92
N LEU A 55 1.54 -6.15 -6.83
CA LEU A 55 1.75 -5.61 -5.49
C LEU A 55 3.23 -5.41 -5.17
N ARG A 56 4.13 -6.26 -5.68
CA ARG A 56 5.58 -6.08 -5.55
C ARG A 56 6.06 -4.85 -6.32
N GLU A 57 5.54 -4.61 -7.51
CA GLU A 57 5.84 -3.39 -8.28
C GLU A 57 5.36 -2.11 -7.57
N GLU A 58 4.18 -2.15 -6.95
CA GLU A 58 3.59 -1.00 -6.28
C GLU A 58 4.12 -0.81 -4.84
N GLU A 59 4.83 -1.79 -4.27
CA GLU A 59 5.35 -1.75 -2.90
C GLU A 59 6.09 -0.45 -2.54
N PRO A 60 6.99 0.11 -3.38
CA PRO A 60 7.69 1.36 -3.05
C PRO A 60 6.72 2.54 -2.90
N LYS A 61 5.72 2.65 -3.79
CA LYS A 61 4.72 3.73 -3.74
C LYS A 61 3.81 3.60 -2.53
N VAL A 62 3.45 2.36 -2.16
CA VAL A 62 2.66 2.09 -0.96
C VAL A 62 3.44 2.53 0.28
N LYS A 63 4.72 2.17 0.37
CA LYS A 63 5.61 2.60 1.47
C LYS A 63 5.74 4.13 1.54
N GLU A 64 5.94 4.78 0.40
CA GLU A 64 6.01 6.25 0.31
C GLU A 64 4.70 6.90 0.77
N SER A 65 3.56 6.37 0.33
CA SER A 65 2.23 6.86 0.73
C SER A 65 2.00 6.72 2.23
N VAL A 66 2.40 5.59 2.82
CA VAL A 66 2.31 5.39 4.27
C VAL A 66 3.25 6.34 5.01
N ALA A 67 4.48 6.54 4.55
CA ALA A 67 5.42 7.48 5.15
C ALA A 67 4.90 8.92 5.10
N TYR A 68 4.32 9.35 3.98
CA TYR A 68 3.67 10.65 3.83
C TYR A 68 2.51 10.83 4.81
N LEU A 69 1.63 9.83 4.93
CA LEU A 69 0.51 9.86 5.87
C LEU A 69 0.98 9.85 7.32
N ALA A 70 2.05 9.12 7.63
CA ALA A 70 2.61 9.05 8.97
C ALA A 70 3.19 10.40 9.40
N LYS A 71 3.93 11.06 8.49
CA LYS A 71 4.44 12.42 8.68
C LYS A 71 3.32 13.42 8.98
N LYS A 72 2.22 13.37 8.21
CA LYS A 72 1.05 14.24 8.45
C LYS A 72 0.38 14.03 9.81
N ARG A 73 0.43 12.81 10.34
CA ARG A 73 -0.17 12.43 11.63
C ARG A 73 0.79 12.56 12.81
N GLY A 74 2.06 12.93 12.58
CA GLY A 74 3.09 12.93 13.60
C GLY A 74 3.38 11.55 14.20
N VAL A 75 3.16 10.48 13.44
CA VAL A 75 3.42 9.09 13.88
C VAL A 75 4.56 8.47 13.10
N GLU A 76 5.23 7.49 13.70
CA GLU A 76 6.18 6.60 13.05
C GLU A 76 5.52 5.84 11.88
N PRO A 77 6.13 5.79 10.67
CA PRO A 77 5.60 5.05 9.53
C PRO A 77 5.28 3.58 9.84
N GLU A 78 6.14 2.90 10.60
CA GLU A 78 5.92 1.51 11.00
C GLU A 78 4.71 1.35 11.93
N LYS A 79 4.47 2.34 12.81
CA LYS A 79 3.31 2.34 13.69
C LYS A 79 2.02 2.50 12.89
N LEU A 80 2.02 3.40 11.91
CA LEU A 80 0.87 3.58 11.02
C LEU A 80 0.63 2.34 10.15
N TRP A 81 1.69 1.74 9.61
CA TRP A 81 1.61 0.49 8.85
C TRP A 81 0.93 -0.62 9.67
N ASN A 82 1.37 -0.81 10.91
CA ASN A 82 0.79 -1.80 11.81
C ASN A 82 -0.67 -1.50 12.20
N GLN A 83 -1.04 -0.23 12.35
CA GLN A 83 -2.43 0.17 12.58
C GLN A 83 -3.32 -0.15 11.38
N ILE A 84 -2.83 0.03 10.15
CA ILE A 84 -3.56 -0.31 8.92
C ILE A 84 -3.79 -1.82 8.87
N LEU A 85 -2.75 -2.63 9.10
CA LEU A 85 -2.86 -4.10 9.09
C LEU A 85 -3.84 -4.64 10.13
N LYS A 86 -4.02 -3.95 11.26
CA LYS A 86 -4.98 -4.32 12.31
C LYS A 86 -6.41 -3.81 12.05
N GLY A 87 -6.62 -2.98 11.02
CA GLY A 87 -7.90 -2.32 10.78
C GLY A 87 -8.21 -1.18 11.77
N GLU A 88 -7.22 -0.74 12.55
CA GLU A 88 -7.35 0.31 13.57
C GLU A 88 -7.10 1.72 12.99
N ALA A 89 -6.56 1.80 11.77
CA ALA A 89 -6.29 3.06 11.10
C ALA A 89 -7.59 3.78 10.71
N LYS A 90 -7.88 4.90 11.38
CA LYS A 90 -8.97 5.79 11.00
C LYS A 90 -8.61 6.62 9.77
N LYS A 91 -9.61 6.93 8.93
CA LYS A 91 -9.48 7.98 7.90
C LYS A 91 -9.24 9.30 8.62
N ILE A 92 -8.23 10.06 8.19
CA ILE A 92 -8.02 11.44 8.68
C ILE A 92 -9.27 12.22 8.34
N SER A 93 -9.88 12.85 9.34
CA SER A 93 -10.81 13.93 9.10
C SER A 93 -9.99 15.20 8.82
N PRO A 94 -10.46 16.13 7.97
CA PRO A 94 -9.69 17.32 7.58
C PRO A 94 -9.16 18.14 8.77
N GLU A 95 -9.78 18.02 9.95
CA GLU A 95 -9.43 18.76 11.17
C GLU A 95 -8.19 18.21 11.91
N GLU A 96 -7.71 17.00 11.59
CA GLU A 96 -6.53 16.39 12.20
C GLU A 96 -5.24 16.56 11.37
N ILE A 97 -5.31 17.29 10.26
CA ILE A 97 -4.13 17.62 9.46
C ILE A 97 -3.33 18.63 10.27
N ILE A 98 -2.18 18.19 10.80
CA ILE A 98 -1.16 19.11 11.29
C ILE A 98 -0.72 19.93 10.07
N GLU A 99 -1.25 21.13 9.98
CA GLU A 99 -0.81 22.14 9.02
C GLU A 99 0.64 22.46 9.40
N SER A 100 1.59 21.78 8.75
CA SER A 100 2.97 22.25 8.75
C SER A 100 3.01 23.47 7.85
N ASP A 101 2.44 24.56 8.34
CA ASP A 101 2.58 25.90 7.79
C ASP A 101 4.01 26.34 8.12
N THR A 102 4.89 26.25 7.12
CA THR A 102 6.09 27.08 7.13
C THR A 102 5.94 28.11 6.00
N PRO A 103 5.47 29.32 6.31
CA PRO A 103 5.57 30.46 5.40
C PRO A 103 6.97 31.06 5.48
N LEU A 104 7.76 30.92 4.42
CA LEU A 104 8.97 31.71 4.13
C LEU A 104 8.96 31.86 2.60
N GLY A 105 8.60 32.98 1.99
CA GLY A 105 8.97 34.35 2.29
C GLY A 105 9.29 34.95 0.92
N THR A 106 8.62 36.03 0.56
CA THR A 106 8.87 36.77 -0.68
C THR A 106 10.31 37.27 -0.74
N LEU A 107 11.12 36.78 -1.67
CA LEU A 107 12.31 37.49 -2.14
C LEU A 107 12.29 37.53 -3.66
N ARG A 108 11.61 38.56 -4.18
CA ARG A 108 12.01 39.21 -5.42
C ARG A 108 13.37 39.87 -5.13
N ASP A 109 14.47 39.20 -5.47
CA ASP A 109 15.71 39.90 -5.77
C ASP A 109 16.18 39.48 -7.16
N ARG A 110 15.80 40.33 -8.10
CA ARG A 110 16.32 40.35 -9.47
C ARG A 110 17.76 40.88 -9.35
N PRO A 111 18.80 40.21 -9.87
CA PRO A 111 20.12 40.83 -9.92
C PRO A 111 20.07 42.04 -10.89
N PRO A 112 20.64 43.20 -10.53
CA PRO A 112 20.78 44.29 -11.47
C PRO A 112 21.77 43.88 -12.56
N THR A 113 21.31 43.98 -13.80
CA THR A 113 22.15 43.92 -14.99
C THR A 113 23.18 45.06 -14.91
N GLN A 114 24.47 44.71 -14.99
CA GLN A 114 25.53 45.58 -15.48
C GLN A 114 26.37 44.79 -16.47
#